data_AF-A0A9E3TKU7-F1
#
_entry.id   AF-A0A9E3TKU7-F1
#
_cell.length_a   1.000
_cell.length_b   1.000
_cell.length_c   1.000
_cell.angle_alpha   90.00
_cell.angle_beta   90.00
_cell.angle_gamma   90.00
#
_symmetry.space_group_name_H-M   'P 1'
#
loop_
_entity.id
_entity.type
_entity.pdbx_description
1 polymer ?
#
loop_
_entity_poly.entity_id
_entity_poly.type
_entity_poly.pdbx_seq_one_letter_code
_entity_poly.pdbx_strand_id
1 'polypeptide(L)'
;MSRSVRDSIFAVLHVEDYLLLAAVVLLPWAFGGVRLWAYRSAAFLIAAASAAALIRKGWPGLGGGKGGAWLLPAFLLAGWAALQAVPLPPAVVRLVSPGAYAIYVENFPGYPGPAPSDVAAAIEADALDRVPEARIVPPPSDPAPPFTPEVRGRWSGWRSLSLHPAATIERLFWYVALLLAFLLARTRVAERGIFSAYGTVLFCLFGTLAAFGLVQKATWNGKIFWVTPKTEMTHPFGPYVNFIHF
;
A
#
# COMPACT_ATOMS: atom_id res chain seq x y z
N MET A 1 41.40 -2.50 -16.88
CA MET A 1 40.07 -2.93 -17.39
C MET A 1 38.95 -2.02 -16.86
N SER A 2 39.09 -0.68 -16.87
CA SER A 2 38.42 0.13 -15.82
C SER A 2 37.57 1.35 -16.20
N ARG A 3 37.45 1.77 -17.47
CA ARG A 3 36.47 2.81 -17.88
C ARG A 3 35.62 2.41 -19.08
N SER A 4 36.26 1.92 -20.14
CA SER A 4 35.58 1.51 -21.39
C SER A 4 34.45 0.49 -21.19
N VAL A 5 34.56 -0.44 -20.23
CA VAL A 5 33.51 -1.45 -19.95
C VAL A 5 32.37 -0.86 -19.11
N ARG A 6 32.64 0.13 -18.26
CA ARG A 6 31.61 0.73 -17.39
C ARG A 6 30.76 1.72 -18.18
N ASP A 7 31.41 2.52 -19.02
CA ASP A 7 30.74 3.47 -19.90
C ASP A 7 29.85 2.76 -20.93
N SER A 8 30.24 1.55 -21.38
CA SER A 8 29.43 0.75 -22.30
C SER A 8 28.18 0.13 -21.66
N ILE A 9 28.22 -0.23 -20.37
CA ILE A 9 27.09 -0.87 -19.68
C ILE A 9 25.95 0.14 -19.43
N PHE A 10 26.29 1.36 -18.98
CA PHE A 10 25.28 2.39 -18.67
C PHE A 10 24.79 3.14 -19.91
N ALA A 11 25.54 3.14 -21.02
CA ALA A 11 25.12 3.76 -22.28
C ALA A 11 23.84 3.13 -22.88
N VAL A 12 23.49 1.90 -22.47
CA VAL A 12 22.30 1.18 -22.97
C VAL A 12 21.03 1.56 -22.20
N LEU A 13 21.15 2.20 -21.04
CA LEU A 13 19.99 2.52 -20.19
C LEU A 13 19.27 3.78 -20.67
N HIS A 14 17.94 3.72 -20.65
CA HIS A 14 17.06 4.85 -20.93
C HIS A 14 16.50 5.46 -19.64
N VAL A 15 15.84 6.62 -19.75
CA VAL A 15 15.29 7.37 -18.60
C VAL A 15 14.41 6.51 -17.69
N GLU A 16 13.57 5.66 -18.27
CA GLU A 16 12.71 4.78 -17.49
C GLU A 16 13.46 3.68 -16.74
N ASP A 17 14.64 3.28 -17.20
CA ASP A 17 15.49 2.34 -16.48
C ASP A 17 16.09 3.00 -15.24
N TYR A 18 16.55 4.24 -15.37
CA TYR A 18 17.05 5.00 -14.24
C TYR A 18 15.95 5.23 -13.20
N LEU A 19 14.72 5.53 -13.61
CA LEU A 19 13.58 5.70 -12.71
C LEU A 19 13.22 4.40 -11.98
N LEU A 20 13.18 3.28 -12.70
CA LEU A 20 12.89 1.97 -12.10
C LEU A 20 14.01 1.52 -11.14
N LEU A 21 15.26 1.67 -11.55
CA LEU A 21 16.41 1.36 -10.69
C LEU A 21 16.46 2.29 -9.48
N ALA A 22 16.12 3.57 -9.62
CA ALA A 22 16.02 4.49 -8.49
C ALA A 22 14.94 4.05 -7.50
N ALA A 23 13.77 3.60 -7.97
CA ALA A 23 12.73 3.03 -7.10
C ALA A 23 13.27 1.85 -6.27
N VAL A 24 14.02 0.94 -6.87
CA VAL A 24 14.56 -0.25 -6.19
C VAL A 24 15.73 0.10 -5.28
N VAL A 25 16.66 0.93 -5.75
CA VAL A 25 17.87 1.31 -5.03
C VAL A 25 17.53 2.15 -3.81
N LEU A 26 16.62 3.12 -3.92
CA LEU A 26 16.30 4.04 -2.82
C LEU A 26 15.42 3.40 -1.74
N LEU A 27 14.62 2.37 -2.07
CA LEU A 27 13.65 1.78 -1.15
C LEU A 27 14.27 1.30 0.18
N PRO A 28 15.38 0.53 0.19
CA PRO A 28 16.00 0.06 1.43
C PRO A 28 16.61 1.19 2.26
N TRP A 29 17.08 2.26 1.62
CA TRP A 29 17.71 3.41 2.28
C TRP A 29 16.68 4.42 2.82
N ALA A 30 15.49 4.49 2.22
CA ALA A 30 14.38 5.29 2.68
C ALA A 30 13.70 4.64 3.92
N PHE A 31 14.44 4.59 5.03
CA PHE A 31 14.00 4.13 6.36
C PHE A 31 13.58 2.64 6.39
N GLY A 32 14.35 1.77 5.74
CA GLY A 32 14.08 0.33 5.76
C GLY A 32 12.82 -0.09 5.00
N GLY A 33 12.27 0.81 4.19
CA GLY A 33 11.07 0.56 3.40
C GLY A 33 9.77 0.55 4.18
N VAL A 34 9.71 0.91 5.47
CA VAL A 34 8.48 0.65 6.28
C VAL A 34 7.51 1.83 6.35
N ARG A 35 7.96 3.05 6.05
CA ARG A 35 7.09 4.24 6.13
C ARG A 35 6.23 4.39 4.87
N LEU A 36 4.97 4.77 5.05
CA LEU A 36 4.00 4.96 3.95
C LEU A 36 4.52 5.88 2.82
N TRP A 37 5.29 6.91 3.17
CA TRP A 37 5.86 7.83 2.18
C TRP A 37 6.92 7.17 1.30
N ALA A 38 7.74 6.25 1.84
CA ALA A 38 8.80 5.59 1.08
C ALA A 38 8.20 4.72 -0.03
N TYR A 39 7.17 3.96 0.31
CA TYR A 39 6.40 3.22 -0.68
C TYR A 39 5.78 4.18 -1.72
N ARG A 40 5.16 5.29 -1.32
CA ARG A 40 4.50 6.24 -2.25
C ARG A 40 5.48 6.84 -3.24
N SER A 41 6.68 7.19 -2.79
CA SER A 41 7.76 7.66 -3.66
C SER A 41 8.20 6.58 -4.65
N ALA A 42 8.32 5.32 -4.22
CA ALA A 42 8.66 4.23 -5.13
C ALA A 42 7.56 3.96 -6.16
N ALA A 43 6.29 3.94 -5.77
CA ALA A 43 5.17 3.84 -6.70
C ALA A 43 5.15 5.00 -7.70
N PHE A 44 5.45 6.22 -7.26
CA PHE A 44 5.57 7.38 -8.14
C PHE A 44 6.68 7.19 -9.19
N LEU A 45 7.86 6.76 -8.77
CA LEU A 45 8.98 6.49 -9.68
C LEU A 45 8.66 5.38 -10.69
N ILE A 46 7.98 4.30 -10.25
CA ILE A 46 7.52 3.23 -11.14
C ILE A 46 6.47 3.73 -12.13
N ALA A 47 5.51 4.55 -11.68
CA ALA A 47 4.51 5.16 -12.55
C ALA A 47 5.15 6.09 -13.59
N ALA A 48 6.13 6.90 -13.17
CA ALA A 48 6.89 7.77 -14.07
C ALA A 48 7.71 6.96 -15.10
N ALA A 49 8.38 5.88 -14.66
CA ALA A 49 9.08 4.97 -15.55
C ALA A 49 8.12 4.33 -16.58
N SER A 50 6.93 3.92 -16.13
CA SER A 50 5.90 3.32 -16.98
C SER A 50 5.37 4.32 -18.01
N ALA A 51 5.11 5.56 -17.59
CA ALA A 51 4.70 6.64 -18.48
C ALA A 51 5.78 6.95 -19.53
N ALA A 52 7.05 7.05 -19.11
CA ALA A 52 8.17 7.26 -20.04
C ALA A 52 8.31 6.11 -21.05
N ALA A 53 8.18 4.86 -20.61
CA ALA A 53 8.17 3.69 -21.49
C ALA A 53 7.02 3.72 -22.50
N LEU A 54 5.82 4.09 -22.06
CA LEU A 54 4.64 4.25 -22.92
C LEU A 54 4.83 5.37 -23.94
N ILE A 55 5.33 6.53 -23.53
CA ILE A 55 5.58 7.66 -24.44
C ILE A 55 6.60 7.27 -25.52
N ARG A 56 7.63 6.50 -25.15
CA ARG A 56 8.74 6.15 -26.06
C ARG A 56 8.44 4.98 -26.99
N LYS A 57 7.85 3.90 -26.46
CA LYS A 57 7.67 2.61 -27.16
C LYS A 57 6.20 2.22 -27.33
N GLY A 58 5.24 3.02 -26.84
CA GLY A 58 3.82 2.68 -26.82
C GLY A 58 3.50 1.51 -25.91
N TRP A 59 2.38 0.82 -26.16
CA TRP A 59 1.97 -0.38 -25.44
C TRP A 59 3.03 -1.50 -25.39
N PRO A 60 3.83 -1.75 -26.45
CA PRO A 60 4.97 -2.67 -26.39
C PRO A 60 6.02 -2.31 -25.34
N GLY A 61 6.15 -1.02 -24.98
CA GLY A 61 7.06 -0.55 -23.92
C GLY A 61 6.75 -1.12 -22.53
N LEU A 62 5.48 -1.42 -22.26
CA LEU A 62 5.03 -2.13 -21.05
C LEU A 62 4.89 -3.65 -21.26
N GLY A 63 5.39 -4.18 -22.36
CA GLY A 63 5.28 -5.60 -22.70
C GLY A 63 3.91 -5.99 -23.25
N GLY A 64 3.13 -5.00 -23.66
CA GLY A 64 1.84 -5.15 -24.32
C GLY A 64 2.01 -5.45 -25.82
N GLY A 65 1.68 -6.68 -26.21
CA GLY A 65 1.75 -7.13 -27.61
C GLY A 65 0.76 -8.26 -27.89
N LYS A 66 0.85 -8.87 -29.08
CA LYS A 66 0.05 -10.06 -29.44
C LYS A 66 0.38 -11.17 -28.44
N GLY A 67 -0.61 -11.57 -27.63
CA GLY A 67 -0.44 -12.57 -26.56
C GLY A 67 -0.57 -12.05 -25.13
N GLY A 68 -1.11 -10.85 -24.89
CA GLY A 68 -1.35 -10.31 -23.54
C GLY A 68 -2.46 -10.97 -22.70
N ALA A 69 -3.11 -12.03 -23.18
CA ALA A 69 -4.25 -12.65 -22.50
C ALA A 69 -3.91 -13.21 -21.11
N TRP A 70 -2.64 -13.56 -20.85
CA TRP A 70 -2.18 -14.00 -19.53
C TRP A 70 -2.24 -12.89 -18.47
N LEU A 71 -2.36 -11.61 -18.86
CA LEU A 71 -2.60 -10.49 -17.95
C LEU A 71 -4.07 -10.37 -17.54
N LEU A 72 -4.99 -11.06 -18.21
CA LEU A 72 -6.42 -10.97 -17.93
C LEU A 72 -6.74 -11.24 -16.44
N PRO A 73 -6.21 -12.30 -15.78
CA PRO A 73 -6.45 -12.50 -14.36
C PRO A 73 -5.98 -11.33 -13.50
N ALA A 74 -4.86 -10.70 -13.88
CA ALA A 74 -4.33 -9.56 -13.14
C ALA A 74 -5.23 -8.32 -13.24
N PHE A 75 -5.79 -8.05 -14.42
CA PHE A 75 -6.75 -6.97 -14.63
C PHE A 75 -8.11 -7.27 -14.01
N LEU A 76 -8.57 -8.53 -14.06
CA LEU A 76 -9.80 -8.95 -13.40
C LEU A 76 -9.70 -8.80 -11.88
N LEU A 77 -8.55 -9.15 -11.30
CA LEU A 77 -8.30 -8.96 -9.87
C LEU A 77 -8.32 -7.47 -9.49
N ALA A 78 -7.68 -6.60 -10.28
CA ALA A 78 -7.73 -5.15 -10.06
C ALA A 78 -9.16 -4.61 -10.18
N GLY A 79 -9.89 -5.02 -11.22
CA GLY A 79 -11.28 -4.61 -11.44
C GLY A 79 -12.20 -5.08 -10.32
N TRP A 80 -12.00 -6.30 -9.83
CA TRP A 80 -12.72 -6.85 -8.68
C TRP A 80 -12.44 -6.07 -7.40
N ALA A 81 -11.17 -5.79 -7.09
CA ALA A 81 -10.80 -4.98 -5.92
C ALA A 81 -11.36 -3.54 -6.01
N ALA A 82 -11.37 -2.95 -7.21
CA ALA A 82 -11.99 -1.64 -7.44
C ALA A 82 -13.50 -1.69 -7.19
N LEU A 83 -14.19 -2.71 -7.74
CA LEU A 83 -15.63 -2.92 -7.53
C LEU A 83 -15.96 -3.07 -6.04
N GLN A 84 -15.13 -3.80 -5.28
CA GLN A 84 -15.32 -3.98 -3.85
C GLN A 84 -15.29 -2.67 -3.05
N ALA A 85 -14.61 -1.64 -3.54
CA ALA A 85 -14.51 -0.34 -2.88
C ALA A 85 -15.62 0.64 -3.28
N VAL A 86 -16.39 0.36 -4.35
CA VAL A 86 -17.49 1.23 -4.80
C VAL A 86 -18.64 1.17 -3.78
N PRO A 87 -19.19 2.31 -3.34
CA PRO A 87 -20.39 2.31 -2.50
C PRO A 87 -21.60 1.85 -3.32
N LEU A 88 -22.31 0.85 -2.82
CA LEU A 88 -23.48 0.25 -3.46
C LEU A 88 -24.74 0.44 -2.61
N PRO A 89 -25.94 0.43 -3.23
CA PRO A 89 -27.20 0.42 -2.50
C PRO A 89 -27.34 -0.81 -1.60
N PRO A 90 -28.01 -0.72 -0.44
CA PRO A 90 -28.20 -1.83 0.49
C PRO A 90 -28.79 -3.10 -0.14
N ALA A 91 -29.73 -2.94 -1.07
CA ALA A 91 -30.34 -4.08 -1.78
C ALA A 91 -29.31 -4.88 -2.57
N VAL A 92 -28.33 -4.20 -3.19
CA VAL A 92 -27.25 -4.83 -3.95
C VAL A 92 -26.27 -5.50 -2.99
N VAL A 93 -25.88 -4.82 -1.90
CA VAL A 93 -24.98 -5.41 -0.89
C VAL A 93 -25.60 -6.66 -0.27
N ARG A 94 -26.89 -6.64 0.08
CA ARG A 94 -27.62 -7.80 0.61
C ARG A 94 -27.64 -8.99 -0.36
N LEU A 95 -27.79 -8.71 -1.66
CA LEU A 95 -27.83 -9.74 -2.70
C LEU A 95 -26.44 -10.34 -2.97
N VAL A 96 -25.41 -9.49 -3.08
CA VAL A 96 -24.06 -9.89 -3.50
C VAL A 96 -23.21 -10.39 -2.33
N SER A 97 -23.37 -9.80 -1.14
CA SER A 97 -22.58 -10.11 0.06
C SER A 97 -23.47 -10.06 1.32
N PRO A 98 -24.31 -11.09 1.55
CA PRO A 98 -25.21 -11.12 2.70
C PRO A 98 -24.47 -11.06 4.05
N GLY A 99 -23.24 -11.59 4.11
CA GLY A 99 -22.41 -11.50 5.31
C GLY A 99 -21.94 -10.07 5.62
N ALA A 100 -21.46 -9.32 4.62
CA ALA A 100 -21.12 -7.92 4.81
C ALA A 100 -22.37 -7.09 5.17
N TYR A 101 -23.51 -7.39 4.55
CA TYR A 101 -24.79 -6.76 4.90
C TYR A 101 -25.17 -7.00 6.37
N ALA A 102 -25.03 -8.23 6.88
CA ALA A 102 -25.31 -8.56 8.28
C ALA A 102 -24.41 -7.76 9.24
N ILE A 103 -23.11 -7.69 8.95
CA ILE A 103 -22.17 -6.87 9.72
C ILE A 103 -22.59 -5.40 9.70
N TYR A 104 -23.06 -4.89 8.55
CA TYR A 104 -23.53 -3.51 8.47
C TYR A 104 -24.80 -3.26 9.29
N VAL A 105 -25.77 -4.17 9.26
CA VAL A 105 -26.99 -4.06 10.09
C VAL A 105 -26.65 -4.10 11.57
N GLU A 106 -25.73 -4.98 11.97
CA GLU A 106 -25.35 -5.16 13.37
C GLU A 106 -24.54 -3.99 13.94
N ASN A 107 -23.71 -3.32 13.13
CA ASN A 107 -22.75 -2.33 13.65
C ASN A 107 -23.11 -0.87 13.32
N PHE A 108 -24.09 -0.62 12.46
CA PHE A 108 -24.44 0.73 12.02
C PHE A 108 -25.90 1.07 12.34
N PRO A 109 -26.17 1.79 13.45
CA PRO A 109 -27.52 2.21 13.81
C PRO A 109 -28.23 2.96 12.67
N GLY A 110 -29.46 2.54 12.38
CA GLY A 110 -30.26 3.11 11.29
C GLY A 110 -29.99 2.53 9.90
N TYR A 111 -29.03 1.62 9.71
CA TYR A 111 -28.84 0.93 8.42
C TYR A 111 -29.91 -0.18 8.21
N PRO A 112 -30.48 -0.35 6.99
CA PRO A 112 -30.23 0.38 5.74
C PRO A 112 -31.09 1.65 5.55
N GLY A 113 -31.83 2.07 6.56
CA GLY A 113 -32.73 3.23 6.55
C GLY A 113 -32.03 4.60 6.74
N PRO A 114 -32.81 5.64 7.06
CA PRO A 114 -32.26 6.95 7.36
C PRO A 114 -31.38 6.89 8.62
N ALA A 115 -30.27 7.63 8.60
CA ALA A 115 -29.46 7.77 9.79
C ALA A 115 -30.27 8.45 10.91
N PRO A 116 -30.01 8.10 12.17
CA PRO A 116 -30.48 8.89 13.28
C PRO A 116 -29.93 10.32 13.18
N SER A 117 -30.74 11.31 13.58
CA SER A 117 -30.35 12.72 13.59
C SER A 117 -29.18 13.00 14.54
N ASP A 118 -29.06 12.21 15.60
CA ASP A 118 -27.94 12.18 16.52
C ASP A 118 -27.33 10.77 16.53
N VAL A 119 -26.20 10.61 15.83
CA VAL A 119 -25.50 9.34 15.71
C VAL A 119 -24.84 8.93 17.03
N ALA A 120 -24.35 9.89 17.81
CA ALA A 120 -23.69 9.59 19.08
C ALA A 120 -24.70 9.03 20.09
N ALA A 121 -25.84 9.71 20.24
CA ALA A 121 -26.92 9.24 21.10
C ALA A 121 -27.47 7.88 20.65
N ALA A 122 -27.57 7.62 19.34
CA ALA A 122 -28.03 6.34 18.82
C ALA A 122 -27.04 5.19 19.09
N ILE A 123 -25.73 5.44 18.96
CA ILE A 123 -24.69 4.46 19.30
C ILE A 123 -24.68 4.20 20.81
N GLU A 124 -24.80 5.24 21.63
CA GLU A 124 -24.85 5.11 23.08
C GLU A 124 -26.07 4.30 23.53
N ALA A 125 -27.25 4.58 22.97
CA ALA A 125 -28.47 3.82 23.26
C ALA A 125 -28.32 2.34 22.88
N ASP A 126 -27.79 2.04 21.68
CA ASP A 126 -27.52 0.67 21.24
C ASP A 126 -26.50 -0.04 22.15
N ALA A 127 -25.46 0.66 22.58
CA ALA A 127 -24.47 0.12 23.52
C ALA A 127 -25.08 -0.17 24.91
N LEU A 128 -25.93 0.72 25.43
CA LEU A 128 -26.63 0.54 26.71
C LEU A 128 -27.72 -0.54 26.64
N ASP A 129 -28.27 -0.83 25.47
CA ASP A 129 -29.16 -1.97 25.24
C ASP A 129 -28.40 -3.30 25.24
N ARG A 130 -27.17 -3.32 24.70
CA ARG A 130 -26.29 -4.49 24.75
C ARG A 130 -25.69 -4.75 26.13
N VAL A 131 -25.54 -3.70 26.95
CA VAL A 131 -24.95 -3.76 28.30
C VAL A 131 -25.84 -3.02 29.30
N PRO A 132 -26.98 -3.60 29.72
CA PRO A 132 -27.95 -2.92 30.58
C PRO A 132 -27.40 -2.47 31.93
N GLU A 133 -26.42 -3.20 32.48
CA GLU A 133 -25.75 -2.88 33.75
C GLU A 133 -25.00 -1.54 33.71
N ALA A 134 -24.55 -1.10 32.52
CA ALA A 134 -23.87 0.18 32.35
C ALA A 134 -24.82 1.37 32.59
N ARG A 135 -26.14 1.18 32.50
CA ARG A 135 -27.15 2.22 32.76
C ARG A 135 -27.16 2.71 34.20
N ILE A 136 -26.61 1.93 35.13
CA ILE A 136 -26.56 2.23 36.56
C ILE A 136 -25.31 3.07 36.90
N VAL A 137 -24.31 3.08 36.02
CA VAL A 137 -23.11 3.90 36.19
C VAL A 137 -23.49 5.37 35.94
N PRO A 138 -23.37 6.26 36.93
CA PRO A 138 -23.67 7.66 36.72
C PRO A 138 -22.72 8.24 35.67
N PRO A 139 -23.22 9.08 34.74
CA PRO A 139 -22.36 9.75 33.77
C PRO A 139 -21.31 10.60 34.52
N PRO A 140 -20.13 10.82 33.91
CA PRO A 140 -19.12 11.69 34.50
C PRO A 140 -19.73 13.04 34.88
N SER A 141 -19.38 13.55 36.06
CA SER A 141 -19.89 14.82 36.58
C SER A 141 -19.43 16.03 35.76
N ASP A 142 -18.35 15.90 34.99
CA ASP A 142 -17.95 16.89 34.00
C ASP A 142 -18.56 16.55 32.64
N PRO A 143 -19.31 17.47 32.00
CA PRO A 143 -19.84 17.24 30.67
C PRO A 143 -18.67 17.10 29.70
N ALA A 144 -18.47 15.89 29.19
CA ALA A 144 -17.58 15.68 28.06
C ALA A 144 -18.01 16.64 26.93
N PRO A 145 -17.06 17.23 26.18
CA PRO A 145 -17.42 18.03 25.02
C PRO A 145 -18.29 17.20 24.09
N PRO A 146 -19.36 17.78 23.53
CA PRO A 146 -20.27 17.04 22.64
C PRO A 146 -19.47 16.42 21.50
N PHE A 147 -19.77 15.15 21.19
CA PHE A 147 -19.12 14.47 20.09
C PHE A 147 -19.42 15.21 18.79
N THR A 148 -18.42 15.89 18.25
CA THR A 148 -18.47 16.46 16.91
C THR A 148 -17.75 15.52 15.96
N PRO A 149 -18.44 14.82 15.05
CA PRO A 149 -17.76 14.00 14.07
C PRO A 149 -16.81 14.88 13.25
N GLU A 150 -15.57 14.44 13.09
CA GLU A 150 -14.51 15.15 12.37
C GLU A 150 -14.90 15.42 10.90
N VAL A 151 -15.76 14.57 10.34
CA VAL A 151 -16.32 14.70 9.00
C VAL A 151 -17.85 14.73 9.08
N ARG A 152 -18.47 15.81 8.60
CA ARG A 152 -19.92 15.88 8.37
C ARG A 152 -20.28 15.03 7.15
N GLY A 153 -20.34 13.71 7.34
CA GLY A 153 -20.74 12.78 6.29
C GLY A 153 -22.23 12.89 5.97
N ARG A 154 -22.59 12.84 4.69
CA ARG A 154 -23.99 12.61 4.27
C ARG A 154 -24.28 11.11 4.37
N TRP A 155 -25.16 10.72 5.28
CA TRP A 155 -25.62 9.34 5.34
C TRP A 155 -26.55 9.03 4.17
N SER A 156 -26.08 8.24 3.21
CA SER A 156 -26.89 7.73 2.10
C SER A 156 -27.40 6.31 2.32
N GLY A 157 -26.94 5.63 3.38
CA GLY A 157 -27.10 4.19 3.54
C GLY A 157 -26.30 3.36 2.55
N TRP A 158 -25.52 3.96 1.63
CA TRP A 158 -24.71 3.19 0.68
C TRP A 158 -23.41 2.71 1.35
N ARG A 159 -23.02 1.49 1.04
CA ARG A 159 -21.85 0.82 1.62
C ARG A 159 -21.11 0.01 0.56
N SER A 160 -19.79 -0.08 0.71
CA SER A 160 -18.93 -0.92 -0.12
C SER A 160 -19.17 -2.41 0.15
N LEU A 161 -18.66 -3.28 -0.72
CA LEU A 161 -18.59 -4.72 -0.40
C LEU A 161 -17.43 -5.01 0.55
N SER A 162 -16.35 -4.23 0.46
CA SER A 162 -15.25 -4.27 1.41
C SER A 162 -15.65 -3.60 2.73
N LEU A 163 -15.37 -4.27 3.85
CA LEU A 163 -15.53 -3.70 5.20
C LEU A 163 -14.52 -2.57 5.47
N HIS A 164 -13.36 -2.59 4.81
CA HIS A 164 -12.31 -1.59 4.92
C HIS A 164 -11.96 -1.02 3.54
N PRO A 165 -12.84 -0.19 2.93
CA PRO A 165 -12.65 0.29 1.57
C PRO A 165 -11.36 1.11 1.39
N ALA A 166 -10.96 1.90 2.40
CA ALA A 166 -9.72 2.66 2.35
C ALA A 166 -8.49 1.75 2.24
N ALA A 167 -8.43 0.67 3.03
CA ALA A 167 -7.37 -0.32 2.95
C ALA A 167 -7.40 -1.06 1.60
N THR A 168 -8.59 -1.42 1.08
CA THR A 168 -8.71 -2.03 -0.25
C THR A 168 -8.17 -1.12 -1.35
N ILE A 169 -8.50 0.17 -1.32
CA ILE A 169 -7.99 1.16 -2.29
C ILE A 169 -6.47 1.29 -2.18
N GLU A 170 -5.94 1.35 -0.96
CA GLU A 170 -4.48 1.41 -0.75
C GLU A 170 -3.79 0.15 -1.30
N ARG A 171 -4.33 -1.04 -1.03
CA ARG A 171 -3.79 -2.30 -1.55
C ARG A 171 -3.91 -2.38 -3.07
N LEU A 172 -4.99 -1.88 -3.67
CA LEU A 172 -5.16 -1.79 -5.11
C LEU A 172 -4.10 -0.87 -5.74
N PHE A 173 -3.83 0.28 -5.11
CA PHE A 173 -2.76 1.18 -5.54
C PHE A 173 -1.40 0.47 -5.56
N TRP A 174 -1.06 -0.25 -4.48
CA TRP A 174 0.18 -1.03 -4.42
C TRP A 174 0.25 -2.14 -5.47
N TYR A 175 -0.86 -2.85 -5.64
CA TYR A 175 -0.99 -3.90 -6.64
C TYR A 175 -0.71 -3.36 -8.05
N VAL A 176 -1.30 -2.22 -8.42
CA VAL A 176 -1.06 -1.59 -9.73
C VAL A 176 0.39 -1.17 -9.88
N ALA A 177 1.00 -0.55 -8.87
CA ALA A 177 2.41 -0.16 -8.91
C ALA A 177 3.34 -1.39 -9.12
N LEU A 178 3.09 -2.48 -8.39
CA LEU A 178 3.85 -3.73 -8.54
C LEU A 178 3.62 -4.39 -9.90
N LEU A 179 2.39 -4.39 -10.41
CA LEU A 179 2.07 -4.90 -11.73
C LEU A 179 2.84 -4.13 -12.82
N LEU A 180 2.88 -2.79 -12.73
CA LEU A 180 3.66 -1.95 -13.62
C LEU A 180 5.17 -2.23 -13.53
N ALA A 181 5.71 -2.35 -12.32
CA ALA A 181 7.11 -2.70 -12.12
C ALA A 181 7.45 -4.07 -12.74
N PHE A 182 6.58 -5.06 -12.57
CA PHE A 182 6.74 -6.38 -13.16
C PHE A 182 6.72 -6.33 -14.70
N LEU A 183 5.76 -5.60 -15.27
CA LEU A 183 5.64 -5.41 -16.72
C LEU A 183 6.90 -4.75 -17.31
N LEU A 184 7.41 -3.70 -16.66
CA LEU A 184 8.66 -3.06 -17.03
C LEU A 184 9.84 -4.03 -16.89
N ALA A 185 10.02 -4.67 -15.74
CA ALA A 185 11.13 -5.58 -15.51
C ALA A 185 11.18 -6.70 -16.55
N ARG A 186 10.02 -7.28 -16.90
CA ARG A 186 9.90 -8.30 -17.95
C ARG A 186 10.46 -7.82 -19.29
N THR A 187 10.12 -6.60 -19.73
CA THR A 187 10.62 -6.09 -21.02
C THR A 187 12.11 -5.82 -20.98
N ARG A 188 12.66 -5.39 -19.83
CA ARG A 188 14.09 -5.11 -19.66
C ARG A 188 14.96 -6.35 -19.59
N VAL A 189 14.48 -7.40 -18.92
CA VAL A 189 15.22 -8.67 -18.80
C VAL A 189 15.36 -9.37 -20.17
N ALA A 190 14.49 -9.09 -21.13
CA ALA A 190 14.60 -9.62 -22.49
C ALA A 190 15.80 -9.05 -23.27
N GLU A 191 16.28 -7.85 -22.94
CA GLU A 191 17.41 -7.18 -23.59
C GLU A 191 18.72 -7.46 -22.82
N ARG A 192 19.63 -8.25 -23.40
CA ARG A 192 20.86 -8.73 -22.70
C ARG A 192 21.72 -7.61 -22.09
N GLY A 193 21.87 -6.48 -22.78
CA GLY A 193 22.66 -5.34 -22.29
C GLY A 193 22.03 -4.70 -21.04
N ILE A 194 20.71 -4.46 -21.09
CA ILE A 194 19.96 -3.91 -19.96
C ILE A 194 19.96 -4.90 -18.79
N PHE A 195 19.75 -6.19 -19.06
CA PHE A 195 19.82 -7.24 -18.04
C PHE A 195 21.15 -7.23 -17.28
N SER A 196 22.29 -7.13 -18.00
CA SER A 196 23.61 -7.07 -17.37
C SER A 196 23.79 -5.80 -16.51
N ALA A 197 23.29 -4.66 -16.97
CA ALA A 197 23.33 -3.41 -16.21
C ALA A 197 22.50 -3.52 -14.92
N TYR A 198 21.26 -4.02 -15.00
CA TYR A 198 20.39 -4.26 -13.84
C TYR A 198 21.03 -5.24 -12.86
N GLY A 199 21.55 -6.36 -13.35
CA GLY A 199 22.25 -7.34 -12.52
C GLY A 199 23.43 -6.74 -11.77
N THR A 200 24.23 -5.90 -12.44
CA THR A 200 25.36 -5.19 -11.80
C THR A 200 24.88 -4.22 -10.72
N VAL A 201 23.87 -3.40 -11.01
CA VAL A 201 23.32 -2.45 -10.03
C VAL A 201 22.73 -3.16 -8.83
N LEU A 202 21.94 -4.21 -9.04
CA LEU A 202 21.34 -5.00 -7.97
C LEU A 202 22.40 -5.73 -7.14
N PHE A 203 23.41 -6.33 -7.77
CA PHE A 203 24.52 -6.97 -7.06
C PHE A 203 25.26 -5.97 -6.16
N CYS A 204 25.58 -4.78 -6.68
CA CYS A 204 26.20 -3.71 -5.89
C CYS A 204 25.29 -3.23 -4.75
N LEU A 205 23.99 -3.07 -5.00
CA LEU A 205 23.01 -2.69 -3.98
C LEU A 205 22.99 -3.72 -2.84
N PHE A 206 22.77 -4.99 -3.14
CA PHE A 206 22.71 -6.05 -2.12
C PHE A 206 24.04 -6.22 -1.39
N GLY A 207 25.18 -6.14 -2.10
CA GLY A 207 26.50 -6.15 -1.47
C GLY A 207 26.69 -4.98 -0.50
N THR A 208 26.22 -3.79 -0.87
CA THR A 208 26.28 -2.61 0.00
C THR A 208 25.37 -2.75 1.21
N LEU A 209 24.14 -3.24 1.04
CA LEU A 209 23.21 -3.47 2.14
C LEU A 209 23.73 -4.55 3.11
N ALA A 210 24.35 -5.61 2.58
CA ALA A 210 24.95 -6.67 3.39
C ALA A 210 26.15 -6.14 4.20
N ALA A 211 27.07 -5.41 3.55
CA ALA A 211 28.21 -4.78 4.22
C ALA A 211 27.72 -3.79 5.30
N PHE A 212 26.72 -2.97 4.96
CA PHE A 212 26.11 -2.03 5.89
C PHE A 212 25.52 -2.74 7.11
N GLY A 213 24.74 -3.81 6.91
CA GLY A 213 24.17 -4.60 8.00
C GLY A 213 25.24 -5.25 8.88
N LEU A 214 26.36 -5.70 8.30
CA LEU A 214 27.48 -6.26 9.05
C LEU A 214 28.20 -5.20 9.89
N VAL A 215 28.45 -4.02 9.33
CA VAL A 215 29.01 -2.88 10.07
C VAL A 215 28.08 -2.46 11.20
N GLN A 216 26.79 -2.32 10.93
CA GLN A 216 25.78 -1.98 11.93
C GLN A 216 25.70 -2.99 13.06
N LYS A 217 25.79 -4.29 12.76
CA LYS A 217 25.84 -5.33 13.77
C LYS A 217 27.13 -5.28 14.60
N ALA A 218 28.27 -5.00 13.97
CA ALA A 218 29.56 -4.94 14.63
C ALA A 218 29.73 -3.70 15.54
N THR A 219 29.17 -2.55 15.16
CA THR A 219 29.29 -1.29 15.90
C THR A 219 27.98 -0.87 16.57
N TRP A 220 27.15 -1.84 16.93
CA TRP A 220 25.81 -1.60 17.46
C TRP A 220 25.82 -0.83 18.78
N ASN A 221 25.04 0.26 18.87
CA ASN A 221 24.93 1.12 20.06
C ASN A 221 23.52 1.10 20.70
N GLY A 222 22.68 0.12 20.37
CA GLY A 222 21.28 0.07 20.82
C GLY A 222 20.29 0.82 19.93
N LYS A 223 20.74 1.52 18.87
CA LYS A 223 19.90 2.33 17.98
C LYS A 223 19.94 1.84 16.53
N ILE A 224 18.81 1.93 15.83
CA ILE A 224 18.72 1.69 14.38
C ILE A 224 19.52 2.77 13.66
N PHE A 225 20.39 2.36 12.73
CA PHE A 225 21.33 3.25 12.04
C PHE A 225 22.12 4.17 12.99
N TRP A 226 22.41 3.73 14.22
CA TRP A 226 23.08 4.51 15.28
C TRP A 226 22.35 5.75 15.80
N VAL A 227 21.25 6.18 15.16
CA VAL A 227 20.56 7.43 15.46
C VAL A 227 19.15 7.20 16.00
N THR A 228 18.39 6.26 15.42
CA THR A 228 16.97 6.08 15.75
C THR A 228 16.80 5.14 16.95
N PRO A 229 16.17 5.60 18.05
CA PRO A 229 15.92 4.75 19.20
C PRO A 229 15.01 3.58 18.84
N LYS A 230 15.27 2.43 19.47
CA LYS A 230 14.46 1.24 19.34
C LYS A 230 13.11 1.47 20.04
N THR A 231 11.99 1.24 19.35
CA THR A 231 10.70 1.03 20.01
C THR A 231 10.67 -0.38 20.61
N GLU A 232 10.13 -0.54 21.81
CA GLU A 232 10.31 -1.73 22.66
C GLU A 232 10.02 -3.07 21.97
N MET A 233 9.11 -3.09 20.98
CA MET A 233 8.70 -4.30 20.25
C MET A 233 9.39 -4.52 18.88
N THR A 234 10.53 -3.88 18.61
CA THR A 234 11.22 -4.04 17.30
C THR A 234 12.52 -4.85 17.38
N HIS A 235 12.70 -5.79 16.46
CA HIS A 235 13.95 -6.52 16.25
C HIS A 235 14.63 -6.01 14.97
N PRO A 236 15.65 -5.15 15.08
CA PRO A 236 16.34 -4.62 13.90
C PRO A 236 17.24 -5.68 13.26
N PHE A 237 17.21 -5.77 11.93
CA PHE A 237 18.11 -6.61 11.13
C PHE A 237 18.63 -5.82 9.93
N GLY A 238 19.82 -5.24 10.07
CA GLY A 238 20.39 -4.32 9.08
C GLY A 238 19.53 -3.08 8.89
N PRO A 239 19.24 -2.65 7.64
CA PRO A 239 18.38 -1.50 7.38
C PRO A 239 16.90 -1.79 7.63
N TYR A 240 16.51 -3.04 7.84
CA TYR A 240 15.12 -3.43 8.02
C TYR A 240 14.76 -3.52 9.50
N VAL A 241 13.57 -3.03 9.83
CA VAL A 241 12.98 -3.17 11.16
C VAL A 241 11.83 -4.13 11.03
N ASN A 242 11.93 -5.31 11.64
CA ASN A 242 10.80 -6.20 11.73
C ASN A 242 9.87 -5.66 12.82
N PHE A 243 8.77 -5.03 12.42
CA PHE A 243 7.67 -4.77 13.33
C PHE A 243 6.96 -6.09 13.53
N ILE A 244 6.87 -6.54 14.77
CA ILE A 244 5.96 -7.63 15.10
C ILE A 244 4.56 -7.08 14.84
N HIS A 245 4.01 -7.36 13.66
CA HIS A 245 2.64 -7.05 13.30
C HIS A 245 1.73 -8.06 14.01
N PHE A 246 1.28 -7.71 15.20
CA PHE A 246 0.04 -8.25 15.77
C PHE A 246 -1.03 -7.16 15.66
#